data_AF-A0A2H0RF14-F1
#
_entry.id   AF-A0A2H0RF14-F1
#
_cell.length_a   1.000
_cell.length_b   1.000
_cell.length_c   1.000
_cell.angle_alpha   90.00
_cell.angle_beta   90.00
_cell.angle_gamma   90.00
#
_symmetry.space_group_name_H-M   'P 1'
#
loop_
_entity.id
_entity.type
_entity.pdbx_description
1 polymer ?
#
loop_
_entity_poly.entity_id
_entity_poly.type
_entity_poly.pdbx_seq_one_letter_code
_entity_poly.pdbx_strand_id
1 'polypeptide(L)' 'MNYYFCTLFNKNYFYKGLAMYFSLRNNLENFTLWILCMDEDTYNLLNQMQLPNIKLIALKDFETDDLKKVKKERTIAEY' A
#
# COMPACT_ATOMS: atom_id res chain seq x y z
N MET A 1 15.97 4.89 -16.63
CA MET A 1 15.19 5.80 -15.77
C MET A 1 14.67 4.99 -14.59
N ASN A 2 14.73 5.49 -13.36
CA ASN A 2 14.11 4.81 -12.21
C ASN A 2 12.79 5.49 -11.87
N TYR A 3 11.68 4.74 -11.92
CA TYR A 3 10.34 5.29 -11.65
C TYR A 3 9.94 5.05 -10.19
N TYR A 4 9.27 6.04 -9.59
CA TYR A 4 8.75 5.95 -8.23
C TYR A 4 7.24 6.16 -8.27
N PHE A 5 6.50 5.16 -7.81
CA PHE A 5 5.03 5.21 -7.70
C PHE A 5 4.62 5.09 -6.24
N CYS A 6 3.46 5.64 -5.91
CA CYS A 6 2.82 5.41 -4.63
C CYS A 6 1.35 4.99 -4.84
N THR A 7 0.86 4.17 -3.93
CA THR A 7 -0.54 3.75 -3.89
C THR A 7 -0.93 3.47 -2.44
N LEU A 8 -2.24 3.31 -2.21
CA LEU A 8 -2.80 2.81 -0.96
C LEU A 8 -3.93 1.84 -1.27
N PHE A 9 -4.04 0.78 -0.47
CA PHE A 9 -5.18 -0.13 -0.53
C PHE A 9 -5.29 -0.97 0.74
N ASN A 10 -6.45 -1.60 0.89
CA ASN A 10 -6.79 -2.51 1.98
C ASN A 10 -7.09 -3.90 1.41
N LYS A 11 -7.44 -4.85 2.28
CA LYS A 11 -7.67 -6.26 1.92
C LYS A 11 -8.77 -6.46 0.88
N ASN A 12 -9.78 -5.57 0.85
CA ASN A 12 -10.87 -5.64 -0.12
C ASN A 12 -10.42 -5.29 -1.54
N TYR A 13 -9.28 -4.58 -1.68
CA TYR A 13 -8.69 -4.17 -2.94
C TYR A 13 -7.37 -4.92 -3.25
N PHE A 14 -7.00 -5.91 -2.43
CA PHE A 14 -5.71 -6.59 -2.50
C PHE A 14 -5.40 -7.16 -3.89
N TYR A 15 -6.35 -7.88 -4.50
CA TYR A 15 -6.17 -8.46 -5.84
C TYR A 15 -5.98 -7.38 -6.92
N LYS A 16 -6.62 -6.21 -6.78
CA LYS A 16 -6.42 -5.08 -7.69
C LYS A 16 -5.04 -4.46 -7.50
N GLY A 17 -4.57 -4.34 -6.25
CA GLY A 17 -3.21 -3.91 -5.92
C GLY A 17 -2.16 -4.82 -6.55
N LEU A 18 -2.34 -6.15 -6.47
CA LEU A 18 -1.47 -7.11 -7.14
C LEU A 18 -1.53 -7.00 -8.66
N ALA A 19 -2.73 -6.88 -9.25
CA ALA A 19 -2.88 -6.70 -10.69
C ALA A 19 -2.13 -5.45 -11.18
N MET A 20 -2.21 -4.34 -10.43
CA MET A 20 -1.43 -3.12 -10.72
C MET A 20 0.08 -3.37 -10.63
N TYR A 21 0.55 -4.02 -9.56
CA TYR A 21 1.97 -4.36 -9.41
C TYR A 21 2.49 -5.23 -10.56
N PHE A 22 1.74 -6.26 -10.97
CA PHE A 22 2.14 -7.12 -12.09
C PHE A 22 2.14 -6.36 -13.42
N SER A 23 1.18 -5.45 -13.63
CA SER A 23 1.19 -4.56 -14.79
C SER A 23 2.46 -3.70 -14.85
N LEU A 24 2.89 -3.12 -13.71
CA LEU A 24 4.14 -2.36 -13.64
C LEU A 24 5.36 -3.24 -13.95
N ARG A 25 5.47 -4.44 -13.36
CA ARG A 25 6.55 -5.39 -13.64
C ARG A 25 6.63 -5.81 -15.11
N ASN A 26 5.49 -5.89 -15.79
CA ASN A 26 5.44 -6.30 -17.20
C ASN A 26 5.83 -5.17 -18.17
N ASN A 27 5.73 -3.91 -17.76
CA ASN A 27 5.93 -2.75 -18.65
C ASN A 27 7.16 -1.92 -18.31
N LEU A 28 7.76 -2.10 -17.13
CA LEU A 28 8.89 -1.31 -16.65
C LEU A 28 10.02 -2.21 -16.16
N GLU A 29 11.23 -1.94 -16.63
CA GLU A 29 12.43 -2.65 -16.20
C GLU A 29 12.83 -2.29 -14.75
N ASN A 30 12.67 -1.02 -14.35
CA ASN A 30 13.10 -0.51 -13.06
C ASN A 30 12.07 0.46 -12.45
N PHE A 31 11.55 0.10 -11.28
CA PHE A 31 10.68 0.97 -10.49
C PHE A 31 10.79 0.69 -8.99
N THR A 32 10.22 1.58 -8.19
CA THR A 32 9.88 1.36 -6.78
C THR A 32 8.43 1.75 -6.55
N LEU A 33 7.63 0.82 -6.03
CA LEU A 33 6.23 1.05 -5.67
C LEU A 33 6.09 1.14 -4.16
N TRP A 34 5.75 2.33 -3.67
CA TRP A 34 5.39 2.55 -2.27
C TRP A 34 3.91 2.22 -2.04
N ILE A 35 3.62 1.40 -1.04
CA ILE A 35 2.27 0.95 -0.72
C ILE A 35 1.96 1.29 0.72
N LEU A 36 1.05 2.25 0.93
CA LEU A 36 0.42 2.46 2.22
C LEU A 36 -0.64 1.38 2.43
N CYS A 37 -0.36 0.45 3.33
CA CYS A 37 -1.24 -0.65 3.67
C CYS A 37 -2.28 -0.16 4.68
N MET A 38 -3.53 0.01 4.23
CA MET A 38 -4.62 0.60 5.02
C MET A 38 -5.21 -0.37 6.07
N ASP A 39 -4.70 -1.60 6.16
CA ASP A 39 -4.95 -2.56 7.23
C ASP A 39 -3.72 -3.48 7.45
N GLU A 40 -3.69 -4.13 8.62
CA GLU A 40 -2.59 -5.04 8.96
C GLU A 40 -2.57 -6.31 8.11
N ASP A 41 -3.75 -6.80 7.68
CA ASP A 41 -3.85 -8.01 6.84
C ASP A 41 -3.07 -7.83 5.52
N THR A 42 -3.25 -6.68 4.87
CA THR A 42 -2.58 -6.29 3.62
C THR A 42 -1.07 -6.16 3.81
N TYR A 43 -0.64 -5.48 4.88
CA TYR A 43 0.78 -5.33 5.20
C TYR A 43 1.44 -6.69 5.42
N ASN A 44 0.85 -7.53 6.28
CA ASN A 44 1.39 -8.84 6.64
C ASN A 44 1.48 -9.74 5.41
N LEU A 45 0.45 -9.77 4.57
CA LEU A 45 0.44 -10.62 3.38
C LEU A 45 1.48 -10.15 2.35
N LEU A 46 1.55 -8.85 2.03
CA LEU A 46 2.59 -8.34 1.11
C LEU A 46 4.00 -8.55 1.65
N ASN A 47 4.18 -8.39 2.96
CA ASN A 47 5.48 -8.64 3.60
C ASN A 47 5.87 -10.11 3.52
N GLN A 48 4.93 -11.05 3.64
CA GLN A 48 5.20 -12.48 3.44
C GLN A 48 5.51 -12.83 1.98
N MET A 49 4.88 -12.15 1.02
CA MET A 49 5.10 -12.40 -0.41
C MET A 49 6.49 -11.99 -0.90
N GLN A 50 7.18 -11.09 -0.19
CA GLN A 50 8.55 -10.64 -0.52
C GLN A 50 8.69 -10.20 -1.99
N LEU A 51 7.68 -9.49 -2.51
CA LEU A 51 7.72 -9.02 -3.90
C LEU A 51 8.90 -8.05 -4.10
N PRO A 52 9.63 -8.14 -5.23
CA PRO A 52 10.67 -7.16 -5.53
C PRO A 52 10.04 -5.79 -5.82
N ASN A 53 10.86 -4.74 -5.71
CA ASN A 53 10.51 -3.39 -6.12
C ASN A 53 9.33 -2.74 -5.36
N ILE A 54 8.90 -3.29 -4.22
CA ILE A 54 7.91 -2.65 -3.36
C ILE A 54 8.54 -2.10 -2.07
N LYS A 55 7.92 -1.05 -1.53
CA LYS A 55 8.20 -0.50 -0.20
C LYS A 55 6.88 -0.39 0.55
N LEU A 56 6.75 -1.16 1.63
CA LEU A 56 5.53 -1.20 2.42
C LEU A 56 5.59 -0.14 3.53
N ILE A 57 4.48 0.55 3.73
CA ILE A 57 4.26 1.46 4.85
C ILE A 57 3.03 0.92 5.59
N ALA A 58 3.19 0.55 6.87
CA ALA A 58 2.05 0.19 7.70
C ALA A 58 1.30 1.46 8.12
N LEU A 59 -0.03 1.45 8.09
CA LEU A 59 -0.85 2.59 8.49
C LEU A 59 -0.47 3.13 9.88
N LYS A 60 -0.21 2.24 10.84
CA LYS A 60 0.18 2.61 12.22
C LYS A 60 1.46 3.46 12.31
N ASP A 61 2.38 3.30 11.36
CA ASP A 61 3.65 4.04 11.31
C ASP A 61 3.48 5.40 10.61
N PHE A 62 2.37 5.57 9.87
CA PHE A 62 2.00 6.80 9.18
C PHE A 62 1.06 7.69 10.02
N GLU A 63 0.27 7.07 10.90
CA GLU A 63 -0.73 7.74 11.72
C GLU A 63 -0.11 8.66 12.79
N THR A 64 -0.49 9.93 12.77
CA THR A 64 -0.25 10.89 13.86
C THR A 64 -1.38 10.85 14.89
N ASP A 65 -1.19 11.51 16.04
CA ASP A 65 -2.24 11.61 17.06
C ASP A 65 -3.50 12.33 16.55
N ASP A 66 -3.33 13.31 15.65
CA ASP A 66 -4.46 14.03 15.05
C ASP A 66 -5.23 13.14 14.06
N LEU A 67 -4.53 12.30 13.28
CA LEU A 67 -5.18 11.30 12.45
C LEU A 67 -5.93 10.26 13.28
N LYS A 68 -5.39 9.83 14.43
CA LYS A 68 -6.06 8.86 15.30
C LYS A 68 -7.35 9.40 15.91
N LYS A 69 -7.43 10.71 16.20
CA LYS A 69 -8.65 11.35 16.73
C LYS A 69 -9.82 11.27 15.76
N VAL A 70 -9.58 11.56 14.46
CA VAL A 70 -10.64 11.60 13.44
C VAL A 70 -11.03 10.23 12.89
N LYS A 71 -10.24 9.18 13.15
CA LYS A 71 -10.44 7.82 12.60
C LYS A 71 -11.82 7.22 12.89
N LYS A 72 -12.41 7.53 14.06
CA LYS A 72 -13.74 7.03 14.45
C LYS A 72 -14.88 7.80 13.79
N GLU A 73 -14.60 8.98 13.24
CA GLU A 73 -15.58 9.90 12.64
C GLU A 73 -15.56 9.86 11.11
N ARG A 74 -14.70 9.02 10.53
CA ARG A 74 -14.50 8.90 9.08
C ARG A 74 -14.69 7.46 8.66
N THR A 75 -15.27 7.27 7.49
CA THR A 75 -15.26 5.95 6.85
C THR A 75 -13.84 5.63 6.38
N ILE A 76 -13.55 4.35 6.12
CA ILE A 76 -12.22 3.93 5.64
C ILE A 76 -11.83 4.54 4.29
N ALA A 77 -12.79 5.06 3.52
CA ALA A 77 -12.53 5.74 2.26
C ALA A 77 -12.22 7.23 2.43
N GLU A 78 -12.68 7.83 3.53
CA GLU A 78 -12.41 9.22 3.89
C GLU A 78 -11.19 9.36 4.81
N TYR A 79 -10.83 8.27 5.49
CA TYR A 79 -9.67 8.16 6.36
C TYR A 79 -8.37 7.98 5.57
#